data_AF-A0A921LIF0-F1
#
_entry.id   AF-A0A921LIF0-F1
#
_cell.length_a   1.000
_cell.length_b   1.000
_cell.length_c   1.000
_cell.angle_alpha   90.00
_cell.angle_beta   90.00
_cell.angle_gamma   90.00
#
_symmetry.space_group_name_H-M   'P 1'
#
loop_
_entity.id
_entity.type
_entity.pdbx_description
1 polymer ?
#
loop_
_entity_poly.entity_id
_entity_poly.type
_entity_poly.pdbx_seq_one_letter_code
_entity_poly.pdbx_strand_id
1 'polypeptide(L)'
;VFLESLNRLNRDKNLHKNVLAFINVPGWVGDPREDLQGRLKSKEKFDTPLEVPFITHWLHNMTHDQVLDMLKYLGMGNRPEDKVKVIFVPCYLNGRDGIMNKEYYDILLGQDLSVYASYYEPWGYTPLESVAFHVPTITTDLAGFGLWVNSLKNQHGINDGVEVLHRSDYNYSEVADGIKDTITLFADKTEKEVKEIRKRAAEVAEQALWKHFIQYYYEAYDIALRNAMKRQLS
;
A
#
# COMPACT_ATOMS: atom_id res chain seq x y z
N VAL A 1 -12.04 1.91 3.32
CA VAL A 1 -11.07 1.91 4.44
C VAL A 1 -9.92 2.88 4.19
N PHE A 2 -9.03 2.66 3.21
CA PHE A 2 -7.86 3.54 3.02
C PHE A 2 -8.22 5.01 2.72
N LEU A 3 -9.18 5.28 1.83
CA LEU A 3 -9.64 6.65 1.61
C LEU A 3 -10.25 7.30 2.86
N GLU A 4 -10.98 6.52 3.66
CA GLU A 4 -11.52 6.98 4.93
C GLU A 4 -10.41 7.33 5.93
N SER A 5 -9.37 6.50 6.05
CA SER A 5 -8.22 6.79 6.91
C SER A 5 -7.49 8.05 6.47
N LEU A 6 -7.33 8.29 5.16
CA LEU A 6 -6.73 9.51 4.63
C LEU A 6 -7.59 10.77 4.90
N ASN A 7 -8.91 10.65 4.79
CA ASN A 7 -9.83 11.73 5.14
C ASN A 7 -9.76 12.08 6.63
N ARG A 8 -9.68 11.08 7.51
CA ARG A 8 -9.46 11.29 8.96
C ARG A 8 -8.10 11.91 9.23
N LEU A 9 -7.06 11.42 8.56
CA LEU A 9 -5.69 11.91 8.66
C LEU A 9 -5.58 13.39 8.27
N ASN A 10 -6.31 13.82 7.24
CA ASN A 10 -6.36 15.23 6.82
C ASN A 10 -6.96 16.17 7.89
N ARG A 11 -7.74 15.62 8.83
CA ARG A 11 -8.38 16.35 9.94
C ARG A 11 -7.61 16.16 11.26
N ASP A 12 -6.55 15.37 11.26
CA ASP A 12 -5.74 15.10 12.44
C ASP A 12 -4.84 16.31 12.75
N LYS A 13 -4.96 16.82 13.98
CA LYS A 13 -4.16 17.95 14.46
C LYS A 13 -2.71 17.55 14.77
N ASN A 14 -2.46 16.26 14.99
CA ASN A 14 -1.15 15.71 15.27
C ASN A 14 -0.34 15.47 13.99
N LEU A 15 -0.96 15.54 12.80
CA LEU A 15 -0.22 15.45 11.55
C LEU A 15 0.53 16.75 11.27
N HIS A 16 1.85 16.72 11.46
CA HIS A 16 2.71 17.89 11.24
C HIS A 16 3.36 17.96 9.85
N LYS A 17 3.30 16.88 9.05
CA LYS A 17 3.86 16.79 7.69
C LYS A 17 2.76 16.76 6.62
N ASN A 18 3.10 17.20 5.40
CA ASN A 18 2.25 16.98 4.24
C ASN A 18 2.39 15.54 3.77
N VAL A 19 1.28 14.93 3.35
CA VAL A 19 1.21 13.54 2.88
C VAL A 19 0.66 13.53 1.45
N LEU A 20 1.36 12.86 0.55
CA LEU A 20 0.90 12.60 -0.81
C LEU A 20 0.64 11.09 -0.94
N ALA A 21 -0.64 10.71 -0.97
CA ALA A 21 -1.05 9.33 -1.10
C ALA A 21 -1.30 8.97 -2.55
N PHE A 22 -0.66 7.91 -3.02
CA PHE A 22 -0.91 7.34 -4.35
C PHE A 22 -1.83 6.12 -4.23
N ILE A 23 -2.86 6.07 -5.07
CA ILE A 23 -3.69 4.88 -5.27
C ILE A 23 -3.26 4.27 -6.60
N ASN A 24 -2.43 3.24 -6.53
CA ASN A 24 -1.88 2.55 -7.70
C ASN A 24 -2.70 1.30 -8.00
N VAL A 25 -3.93 1.47 -8.48
CA VAL A 25 -4.87 0.38 -8.78
C VAL A 25 -5.31 0.51 -10.24
N PRO A 26 -5.00 -0.46 -11.11
CA PRO A 26 -5.47 -0.44 -12.49
C PRO A 26 -7.01 -0.30 -12.55
N GLY A 27 -7.47 0.64 -13.35
CA GLY A 27 -8.89 0.87 -13.64
C GLY A 27 -9.19 0.71 -15.12
N TRP A 28 -10.41 1.04 -15.53
CA TRP A 28 -10.77 1.09 -16.96
C TRP A 28 -10.25 2.38 -17.60
N VAL A 29 -8.92 2.43 -17.71
CA VAL A 29 -8.16 3.60 -18.17
C VAL A 29 -8.40 3.87 -19.65
N GLY A 30 -8.59 5.15 -19.97
CA GLY A 30 -8.50 5.69 -21.33
C GLY A 30 -7.11 6.27 -21.57
N ASP A 31 -7.06 7.56 -21.88
CA ASP A 31 -5.81 8.24 -22.24
C ASP A 31 -5.12 8.95 -21.07
N PRO A 32 -3.77 9.09 -21.09
CA PRO A 32 -3.08 9.99 -20.19
C PRO A 32 -3.58 11.42 -20.35
N ARG A 33 -3.68 12.14 -19.24
CA ARG A 33 -4.19 13.51 -19.24
C ARG A 33 -3.25 14.48 -19.95
N GLU A 34 -3.66 14.99 -21.09
CA GLU A 34 -2.88 15.97 -21.87
C GLU A 34 -2.59 17.26 -21.10
N ASP A 35 -3.55 17.75 -20.32
CA ASP A 35 -3.40 18.95 -19.49
C ASP A 35 -2.36 18.76 -18.37
N LEU A 36 -2.34 17.58 -17.74
CA LEU A 36 -1.31 17.19 -16.78
C LEU A 36 0.06 17.06 -17.44
N GLN A 37 0.13 16.43 -18.62
CA GLN A 37 1.38 16.36 -19.41
C GLN A 37 1.90 17.76 -19.74
N GLY A 38 1.02 18.68 -20.12
CA GLY A 38 1.36 20.07 -20.40
C GLY A 38 2.02 20.75 -19.19
N ARG A 39 1.40 20.64 -18.00
CA ARG A 39 1.95 21.21 -16.76
C ARG A 39 3.28 20.58 -16.34
N LEU A 40 3.42 19.26 -16.46
CA LEU A 40 4.67 18.56 -16.14
C LEU A 40 5.82 18.95 -17.10
N LYS A 41 5.52 19.13 -18.39
CA LYS A 41 6.50 19.56 -19.40
C LYS A 41 6.91 21.03 -19.24
N SER A 42 5.98 21.92 -18.89
CA SER A 42 6.27 23.36 -18.77
C SER A 42 7.21 23.69 -17.61
N LYS A 43 7.17 22.88 -16.53
CA LYS A 43 7.90 23.12 -15.27
C LYS A 43 7.57 24.46 -14.61
N GLU A 44 6.46 25.07 -15.00
CA GLU A 44 5.95 26.29 -14.39
C GLU A 44 5.31 25.97 -13.03
N LYS A 45 5.20 27.01 -12.19
CA LYS A 45 4.51 26.89 -10.90
C LYS A 45 3.05 27.30 -11.08
N PHE A 46 2.15 26.43 -10.65
CA PHE A 46 0.71 26.67 -10.64
C PHE A 46 0.21 26.69 -9.21
N ASP A 47 -0.67 27.63 -8.89
CA ASP A 47 -1.36 27.78 -7.60
C ASP A 47 -2.80 27.26 -7.64
N THR A 48 -3.28 26.86 -8.82
CA THR A 48 -4.62 26.30 -9.05
C THR A 48 -4.57 24.81 -9.35
N PRO A 49 -5.50 23.99 -8.82
CA PRO A 49 -5.62 22.60 -9.21
C PRO A 49 -6.06 22.47 -10.69
N LEU A 50 -5.75 21.34 -11.32
CA LEU A 50 -6.40 20.93 -12.57
C LEU A 50 -7.85 20.51 -12.29
N GLU A 51 -8.65 20.41 -13.36
CA GLU A 51 -9.98 19.78 -13.28
C GLU A 51 -9.82 18.32 -12.79
N VAL A 52 -10.68 17.86 -11.88
CA VAL A 52 -10.56 16.54 -11.23
C VAL A 52 -9.11 16.27 -10.74
N PRO A 53 -8.63 16.97 -9.70
CA PRO A 53 -7.21 17.02 -9.33
C PRO A 53 -6.67 15.74 -8.67
N PHE A 54 -7.34 14.61 -8.88
CA PHE A 54 -6.99 13.31 -8.32
C PHE A 54 -6.42 12.38 -9.37
N ILE A 55 -6.83 12.50 -10.64
CA ILE A 55 -6.51 11.49 -11.66
C ILE A 55 -5.30 11.89 -12.51
N THR A 56 -4.50 10.89 -12.86
CA THR A 56 -3.42 11.01 -13.84
C THR A 56 -3.87 10.69 -15.27
N HIS A 57 -4.90 9.85 -15.41
CA HIS A 57 -5.44 9.40 -16.69
C HIS A 57 -6.96 9.55 -16.68
N TRP A 58 -7.54 9.77 -17.85
CA TRP A 58 -8.98 9.67 -18.00
C TRP A 58 -9.44 8.23 -17.80
N LEU A 59 -10.61 8.06 -17.20
CA LEU A 59 -11.27 6.77 -17.04
C LEU A 59 -12.48 6.74 -17.97
N HIS A 60 -12.78 5.58 -18.56
CA HIS A 60 -13.99 5.44 -19.36
C HIS A 60 -15.28 5.56 -18.52
N ASN A 61 -15.20 5.19 -17.23
CA ASN A 61 -16.32 5.13 -16.29
C ASN A 61 -16.20 6.14 -15.14
N MET A 62 -15.71 7.35 -15.39
CA MET A 62 -15.45 8.35 -14.33
C MET A 62 -16.59 8.56 -13.32
N THR A 63 -17.84 8.53 -13.78
CA THR A 63 -19.03 8.79 -12.94
C THR A 63 -19.45 7.64 -12.04
N HIS A 64 -18.86 6.45 -12.20
CA HIS A 64 -19.18 5.25 -11.42
C HIS A 64 -17.91 4.57 -10.88
N ASP A 65 -16.76 5.24 -11.00
CA ASP A 65 -15.50 4.73 -10.46
C ASP A 65 -15.52 4.81 -8.94
N GLN A 66 -15.27 3.68 -8.28
CA GLN A 66 -15.42 3.56 -6.83
C GLN A 66 -14.41 4.42 -6.05
N VAL A 67 -13.23 4.70 -6.62
CA VAL A 67 -12.23 5.57 -5.98
C VAL A 67 -12.70 7.01 -6.05
N LEU A 68 -13.14 7.46 -7.24
CA LEU A 68 -13.64 8.82 -7.44
C LEU A 68 -14.92 9.11 -6.66
N ASP A 69 -15.86 8.17 -6.64
CA ASP A 69 -17.11 8.31 -5.89
C ASP A 69 -16.85 8.42 -4.38
N MET A 70 -15.92 7.62 -3.85
CA MET A 70 -15.56 7.69 -2.44
C MET A 70 -14.83 9.00 -2.09
N LEU A 71 -13.92 9.47 -2.94
CA LEU A 71 -13.28 10.78 -2.77
C LEU A 71 -14.31 11.92 -2.72
N LYS A 72 -15.29 11.89 -3.63
CA LYS A 72 -16.40 12.85 -3.68
C LYS A 72 -17.29 12.74 -2.44
N TYR A 73 -17.65 11.53 -2.03
CA TYR A 73 -18.46 11.28 -0.84
C TYR A 73 -17.81 11.83 0.44
N LEU A 74 -16.49 11.68 0.56
CA LEU A 74 -15.72 12.18 1.71
C LEU A 74 -15.42 13.68 1.66
N GLY A 75 -15.70 14.36 0.54
CA GLY A 75 -15.40 15.78 0.35
C GLY A 75 -13.89 16.06 0.22
N MET A 76 -13.11 15.08 -0.23
CA MET A 76 -11.68 15.23 -0.48
C MET A 76 -11.48 16.00 -1.79
N GLY A 77 -10.77 17.13 -1.72
CA GLY A 77 -10.68 18.12 -2.80
C GLY A 77 -9.28 18.35 -3.36
N ASN A 78 -8.24 17.86 -2.68
CA ASN A 78 -6.85 18.32 -2.87
C ASN A 78 -6.74 19.86 -2.79
N ARG A 79 -7.56 20.52 -1.97
CA ARG A 79 -7.58 21.99 -1.82
C ARG A 79 -6.25 22.47 -1.26
N PRO A 80 -5.73 23.66 -1.57
CA PRO A 80 -4.39 24.10 -1.16
C PRO A 80 -4.06 23.84 0.31
N GLU A 81 -5.01 24.06 1.22
CA GLU A 81 -4.91 23.89 2.66
C GLU A 81 -4.93 22.43 3.16
N ASP A 82 -5.39 21.47 2.34
CA ASP A 82 -5.41 20.05 2.72
C ASP A 82 -3.96 19.54 2.91
N LYS A 83 -3.61 18.99 4.07
CA LYS A 83 -2.28 18.40 4.31
C LYS A 83 -2.11 17.05 3.61
N VAL A 84 -3.21 16.34 3.40
CA VAL A 84 -3.25 15.04 2.74
C VAL A 84 -3.80 15.22 1.33
N LYS A 85 -2.99 14.92 0.32
CA LYS A 85 -3.38 14.91 -1.08
C LYS A 85 -3.49 13.47 -1.58
N VAL A 86 -4.43 13.21 -2.48
CA VAL A 86 -4.61 11.88 -3.08
C VAL A 86 -4.45 11.96 -4.59
N ILE A 87 -3.64 11.07 -5.16
CA ILE A 87 -3.46 10.90 -6.60
C ILE A 87 -3.78 9.45 -6.97
N PHE A 88 -4.78 9.28 -7.83
CA PHE A 88 -5.19 8.02 -8.43
C PHE A 88 -4.42 7.79 -9.74
N VAL A 89 -3.72 6.67 -9.79
CA VAL A 89 -2.96 6.18 -10.95
C VAL A 89 -3.64 4.90 -11.45
N PRO A 90 -4.59 5.02 -12.39
CA PRO A 90 -5.45 3.90 -12.78
C PRO A 90 -4.83 2.97 -13.83
N CYS A 91 -3.50 2.88 -13.90
CA CYS A 91 -2.79 2.12 -14.92
C CYS A 91 -1.64 1.30 -14.33
N TYR A 92 -1.21 0.28 -15.07
CA TYR A 92 0.01 -0.44 -14.73
C TYR A 92 1.24 0.43 -14.97
N LEU A 93 2.18 0.40 -14.03
CA LEU A 93 3.45 1.13 -14.09
C LEU A 93 4.50 0.32 -14.84
N ASN A 94 4.44 0.35 -16.18
CA ASN A 94 5.36 -0.37 -17.07
C ASN A 94 6.43 0.54 -17.71
N GLY A 95 6.60 1.76 -17.19
CA GLY A 95 7.52 2.76 -17.73
C GLY A 95 6.98 3.53 -18.94
N ARG A 96 5.75 3.27 -19.41
CA ARG A 96 5.18 3.86 -20.64
C ARG A 96 3.73 4.32 -20.48
N ASP A 97 3.33 4.73 -19.27
CA ASP A 97 1.97 5.22 -19.01
C ASP A 97 1.72 6.64 -19.58
N GLY A 98 2.77 7.41 -19.86
CA GLY A 98 2.65 8.74 -20.44
C GLY A 98 2.55 9.88 -19.42
N ILE A 99 2.44 9.57 -18.12
CA ILE A 99 2.50 10.56 -17.03
C ILE A 99 3.75 10.35 -16.18
N MET A 100 3.86 9.19 -15.53
CA MET A 100 4.97 8.86 -14.64
C MET A 100 6.18 8.35 -15.43
N ASN A 101 5.96 7.50 -16.43
CA ASN A 101 6.98 6.82 -17.23
C ASN A 101 8.07 6.17 -16.36
N LYS A 102 7.63 5.50 -15.29
CA LYS A 102 8.45 4.74 -14.35
C LYS A 102 7.94 3.33 -14.22
N GLU A 103 8.84 2.38 -14.00
CA GLU A 103 8.45 1.01 -13.68
C GLU A 103 7.92 0.93 -12.24
N TYR A 104 7.11 -0.08 -11.96
CA TYR A 104 6.49 -0.32 -10.65
C TYR A 104 7.51 -0.24 -9.50
N TYR A 105 8.65 -0.92 -9.63
CA TYR A 105 9.66 -0.97 -8.58
C TYR A 105 10.38 0.37 -8.36
N ASP A 106 10.53 1.21 -9.41
CA ASP A 106 11.08 2.56 -9.26
C ASP A 106 10.13 3.46 -8.44
N ILE A 107 8.82 3.32 -8.67
CA ILE A 107 7.82 4.06 -7.89
C ILE A 107 7.77 3.57 -6.46
N LEU A 108 7.77 2.25 -6.24
CA LEU A 108 7.77 1.64 -4.90
C LEU A 108 8.95 2.12 -4.06
N LEU A 109 10.17 2.10 -4.63
CA LEU A 109 11.38 2.58 -3.96
C LEU A 109 11.31 4.05 -3.50
N GLY A 110 10.54 4.87 -4.23
CA GLY A 110 10.30 6.27 -3.91
C GLY A 110 9.26 6.51 -2.83
N GLN A 111 8.59 5.47 -2.33
CA GLN A 111 7.59 5.59 -1.27
C GLN A 111 8.23 5.53 0.12
N ASP A 112 7.70 6.34 1.03
CA ASP A 112 8.10 6.33 2.45
C ASP A 112 7.42 5.22 3.25
N LEU A 113 6.18 4.88 2.88
CA LEU A 113 5.29 3.94 3.55
C LEU A 113 4.28 3.38 2.53
N SER A 114 3.90 2.12 2.69
CA SER A 114 2.87 1.47 1.88
C SER A 114 1.71 0.96 2.75
N VAL A 115 0.51 0.87 2.18
CA VAL A 115 -0.70 0.45 2.89
C VAL A 115 -1.49 -0.54 2.05
N TYR A 116 -1.54 -1.79 2.49
CA TYR A 116 -2.29 -2.88 1.88
C TYR A 116 -3.35 -3.37 2.87
N ALA A 117 -4.35 -2.52 3.10
CA ALA A 117 -5.46 -2.84 3.98
C ALA A 117 -6.46 -3.79 3.29
N SER A 118 -6.04 -5.03 3.05
CA SER A 118 -6.82 -6.04 2.34
C SER A 118 -7.87 -6.67 3.27
N TYR A 119 -9.01 -7.07 2.69
CA TYR A 119 -10.04 -7.87 3.37
C TYR A 119 -9.97 -9.34 2.94
N TYR A 120 -9.52 -9.57 1.70
CA TYR A 120 -9.31 -10.89 1.14
C TYR A 120 -7.99 -10.89 0.37
N GLU A 121 -6.98 -11.54 0.94
CA GLU A 121 -5.65 -11.64 0.34
C GLU A 121 -4.98 -12.95 0.79
N PRO A 122 -5.04 -14.02 -0.03
CA PRO A 122 -4.60 -15.35 0.40
C PRO A 122 -3.15 -15.41 0.90
N TRP A 123 -2.29 -14.58 0.31
CA TRP A 123 -0.93 -14.36 0.78
C TRP A 123 -0.68 -12.87 0.98
N GLY A 124 -0.28 -12.16 -0.07
CA GLY A 124 0.13 -10.77 0.02
C GLY A 124 1.53 -10.61 -0.52
N TYR A 125 1.67 -10.67 -1.84
CA TYR A 125 2.96 -10.45 -2.50
C TYR A 125 3.35 -8.98 -2.47
N THR A 126 2.41 -8.06 -2.69
CA THR A 126 2.66 -6.62 -2.68
C THR A 126 3.23 -6.12 -1.34
N PRO A 127 2.66 -6.47 -0.16
CA PRO A 127 3.28 -6.10 1.12
C PRO A 127 4.66 -6.76 1.32
N LEU A 128 4.86 -7.99 0.87
CA LEU A 128 6.16 -8.67 0.92
C LEU A 128 7.21 -7.98 0.03
N GLU A 129 6.86 -7.61 -1.20
CA GLU A 129 7.72 -6.87 -2.12
C GLU A 129 8.08 -5.51 -1.53
N SER A 130 7.11 -4.80 -0.97
CA SER A 130 7.33 -3.51 -0.31
C SER A 130 8.42 -3.58 0.77
N VAL A 131 8.31 -4.54 1.69
CA VAL A 131 9.33 -4.70 2.74
C VAL A 131 10.68 -5.19 2.18
N ALA A 132 10.70 -5.97 1.10
CA ALA A 132 11.93 -6.37 0.42
C ALA A 132 12.68 -5.15 -0.18
N PHE A 133 11.94 -4.17 -0.68
CA PHE A 133 12.47 -2.87 -1.13
C PHE A 133 12.66 -1.85 0.02
N HIS A 134 12.65 -2.33 1.27
CA HIS A 134 12.89 -1.54 2.47
C HIS A 134 11.82 -0.46 2.69
N VAL A 135 10.61 -0.66 2.15
CA VAL A 135 9.46 0.22 2.34
C VAL A 135 8.61 -0.35 3.47
N PRO A 136 8.49 0.36 4.61
CA PRO A 136 7.63 -0.06 5.71
C PRO A 136 6.18 -0.20 5.24
N THR A 137 5.43 -1.11 5.86
CA THR A 137 4.15 -1.55 5.32
C THR A 137 3.09 -1.69 6.39
N ILE A 138 1.89 -1.21 6.12
CA ILE A 138 0.68 -1.52 6.90
C ILE A 138 -0.11 -2.60 6.14
N THR A 139 -0.49 -3.68 6.81
CA THR A 139 -1.34 -4.76 6.30
C THR A 139 -2.39 -5.17 7.33
N THR A 140 -3.14 -6.25 7.09
CA THR A 140 -4.17 -6.77 8.00
C THR A 140 -3.91 -8.22 8.37
N ASP A 141 -4.50 -8.67 9.47
CA ASP A 141 -4.48 -10.08 9.88
C ASP A 141 -5.46 -10.98 9.08
N LEU A 142 -6.17 -10.42 8.09
CA LEU A 142 -6.90 -11.21 7.08
C LEU A 142 -6.02 -11.55 5.86
N ALA A 143 -4.86 -10.90 5.71
CA ALA A 143 -3.88 -11.24 4.69
C ALA A 143 -2.94 -12.35 5.18
N GLY A 144 -2.62 -13.32 4.32
CA GLY A 144 -1.70 -14.41 4.68
C GLY A 144 -0.31 -13.93 5.11
N PHE A 145 0.20 -12.85 4.49
CA PHE A 145 1.44 -12.19 4.85
C PHE A 145 1.33 -11.55 6.24
N GLY A 146 0.22 -10.88 6.56
CA GLY A 146 0.00 -10.30 7.89
C GLY A 146 -0.06 -11.37 8.99
N LEU A 147 -0.75 -12.48 8.73
CA LEU A 147 -0.77 -13.64 9.63
C LEU A 147 0.64 -14.22 9.83
N TRP A 148 1.42 -14.33 8.76
CA TRP A 148 2.80 -14.80 8.82
C TRP A 148 3.70 -13.84 9.62
N VAL A 149 3.60 -12.52 9.40
CA VAL A 149 4.35 -11.51 10.17
C VAL A 149 4.02 -11.61 11.67
N ASN A 150 2.74 -11.76 12.03
CA ASN A 150 2.32 -11.95 13.42
C ASN A 150 2.90 -13.22 14.07
N SER A 151 3.33 -14.22 13.28
CA SER A 151 3.99 -15.43 13.79
C SER A 151 5.48 -15.22 14.08
N LEU A 152 6.09 -14.14 13.60
CA LEU A 152 7.50 -13.84 13.80
C LEU A 152 7.76 -13.35 15.23
N LYS A 153 8.92 -13.69 15.77
CA LYS A 153 9.36 -13.20 17.08
C LYS A 153 9.82 -11.75 16.94
N ASN A 154 9.38 -10.87 17.86
CA ASN A 154 9.76 -9.45 17.92
C ASN A 154 9.17 -8.57 16.78
N GLN A 155 7.87 -8.70 16.52
CA GLN A 155 7.13 -7.75 15.68
C GLN A 155 6.19 -6.92 16.56
N HIS A 156 6.46 -5.62 16.67
CA HIS A 156 5.73 -4.65 17.48
C HIS A 156 5.27 -3.45 16.64
N GLY A 157 4.58 -3.77 15.55
CA GLY A 157 3.97 -2.77 14.66
C GLY A 157 4.99 -2.04 13.80
N ILE A 158 4.62 -0.84 13.35
CA ILE A 158 5.37 -0.12 12.30
C ILE A 158 6.83 0.16 12.65
N ASN A 159 7.18 0.23 13.94
CA ASN A 159 8.57 0.44 14.34
C ASN A 159 9.49 -0.71 13.90
N ASP A 160 8.95 -1.93 13.74
CA ASP A 160 9.68 -3.13 13.29
C ASP A 160 9.50 -3.40 11.79
N GLY A 161 8.97 -2.41 11.06
CA GLY A 161 8.86 -2.43 9.59
C GLY A 161 7.48 -2.80 9.07
N VAL A 162 6.68 -3.55 9.84
CA VAL A 162 5.32 -3.96 9.43
C VAL A 162 4.31 -3.73 10.55
N GLU A 163 3.26 -2.97 10.24
CA GLU A 163 2.06 -2.88 11.08
C GLU A 163 1.00 -3.88 10.57
N VAL A 164 0.52 -4.76 11.45
CA VAL A 164 -0.57 -5.69 11.12
C VAL A 164 -1.80 -5.31 11.92
N LEU A 165 -2.80 -4.73 11.24
CA LEU A 165 -4.04 -4.30 11.87
C LEU A 165 -5.05 -5.44 11.96
N HIS A 166 -5.73 -5.57 13.10
CA HIS A 166 -6.84 -6.50 13.23
C HIS A 166 -8.02 -6.05 12.36
N ARG A 167 -8.54 -6.95 11.52
CA ARG A 167 -9.69 -6.69 10.66
C ARG A 167 -10.75 -7.79 10.75
N SER A 168 -12.00 -7.36 10.76
CA SER A 168 -13.19 -8.19 10.73
C SER A 168 -14.30 -7.53 9.90
N ASP A 169 -15.49 -8.13 9.90
CA ASP A 169 -16.66 -7.64 9.17
C ASP A 169 -17.25 -6.37 9.79
N TYR A 170 -16.94 -6.09 11.06
CA TYR A 170 -17.64 -5.08 11.86
C TYR A 170 -16.77 -3.92 12.31
N ASN A 171 -15.46 -3.95 12.05
CA ASN A 171 -14.50 -2.99 12.61
C ASN A 171 -13.93 -2.00 11.58
N TYR A 172 -14.74 -1.63 10.58
CA TYR A 172 -14.33 -0.72 9.50
C TYR A 172 -13.70 0.58 10.02
N SER A 173 -14.28 1.16 11.07
CA SER A 173 -13.84 2.44 11.63
C SER A 173 -12.51 2.29 12.36
N GLU A 174 -12.34 1.22 13.11
CA GLU A 174 -11.16 0.89 13.89
C GLU A 174 -9.96 0.64 12.97
N VAL A 175 -10.16 -0.06 11.85
CA VAL A 175 -9.10 -0.23 10.85
C VAL A 175 -8.73 1.11 10.20
N ALA A 176 -9.71 1.95 9.90
CA ALA A 176 -9.44 3.28 9.34
C ALA A 176 -8.68 4.18 10.34
N ASP A 177 -9.02 4.12 11.63
CA ASP A 177 -8.28 4.81 12.69
C ASP A 177 -6.88 4.23 12.86
N GLY A 178 -6.72 2.91 12.86
CA GLY A 178 -5.42 2.24 12.94
C GLY A 178 -4.48 2.68 11.83
N ILE A 179 -4.92 2.69 10.57
CA ILE A 179 -4.10 3.18 9.44
C ILE A 179 -3.72 4.65 9.66
N LYS A 180 -4.68 5.50 10.04
CA LYS A 180 -4.45 6.93 10.29
C LYS A 180 -3.42 7.13 11.42
N ASP A 181 -3.59 6.45 12.55
CA ASP A 181 -2.71 6.55 13.71
C ASP A 181 -1.30 6.05 13.40
N THR A 182 -1.17 4.96 12.64
CA THR A 182 0.13 4.46 12.19
C THR A 182 0.81 5.43 11.22
N ILE A 183 0.09 6.05 10.29
CA ILE A 183 0.65 7.06 9.39
C ILE A 183 1.10 8.29 10.19
N THR A 184 0.30 8.79 11.13
CA THR A 184 0.68 9.92 12.01
C THR A 184 1.93 9.57 12.81
N LEU A 185 1.97 8.39 13.45
CA LEU A 185 3.12 7.91 14.22
C LEU A 185 4.39 7.82 13.36
N PHE A 186 4.27 7.30 12.13
CA PHE A 186 5.41 7.20 11.21
C PHE A 186 5.86 8.57 10.70
N ALA A 187 4.91 9.48 10.42
CA ALA A 187 5.21 10.85 9.97
C ALA A 187 6.02 11.62 11.03
N ASP A 188 5.82 11.36 12.32
CA ASP A 188 6.57 12.01 13.40
C ASP A 188 7.98 11.46 13.63
N LYS A 189 8.37 10.38 12.93
CA LYS A 189 9.71 9.81 13.04
C LYS A 189 10.78 10.75 12.47
N THR A 190 11.93 10.74 13.14
CA THR A 190 13.16 11.36 12.65
C THR A 190 13.74 10.54 11.49
N GLU A 191 14.58 11.15 10.65
CA GLU A 191 15.24 10.46 9.53
C GLU A 191 16.05 9.23 10.00
N LYS A 192 16.67 9.31 11.18
CA LYS A 192 17.41 8.19 11.78
C LYS A 192 16.46 7.05 12.14
N GLU A 193 15.33 7.34 12.78
CA GLU A 193 14.33 6.31 13.10
C GLU A 193 13.74 5.70 11.83
N VAL A 194 13.39 6.50 10.83
CA VAL A 194 12.90 6.00 9.54
C VAL A 194 13.91 5.04 8.92
N LYS A 195 15.20 5.38 8.92
CA LYS A 195 16.26 4.50 8.38
C LYS A 195 16.32 3.16 9.12
N GLU A 196 16.19 3.15 10.44
CA GLU A 196 16.15 1.91 11.22
C GLU A 196 14.89 1.09 10.93
N ILE A 197 13.73 1.74 10.79
CA ILE A 197 12.47 1.07 10.44
C ILE A 197 12.59 0.41 9.05
N ARG A 198 13.14 1.12 8.06
CA ARG A 198 13.40 0.60 6.70
C ARG A 198 14.32 -0.62 6.71
N LYS A 199 15.35 -0.61 7.58
CA LYS A 199 16.23 -1.77 7.76
C LYS A 199 15.46 -2.96 8.35
N ARG A 200 14.63 -2.74 9.38
CA ARG A 200 13.81 -3.80 9.98
C ARG A 200 12.77 -4.36 9.01
N ALA A 201 12.21 -3.54 8.11
CA ALA A 201 11.37 -4.03 7.02
C ALA A 201 12.12 -5.05 6.13
N ALA A 202 13.37 -4.76 5.74
CA ALA A 202 14.18 -5.70 4.97
C ALA A 202 14.52 -6.99 5.76
N GLU A 203 14.72 -6.88 7.08
CA GLU A 203 14.93 -8.05 7.97
C GLU A 203 13.67 -8.95 8.05
N VAL A 204 12.47 -8.38 7.92
CA VAL A 204 11.24 -9.16 7.73
C VAL A 204 11.28 -9.89 6.39
N ALA A 205 11.60 -9.19 5.29
CA ALA A 205 11.65 -9.80 3.96
C ALA A 205 12.64 -10.99 3.86
N GLU A 206 13.79 -10.88 4.52
CA GLU A 206 14.81 -11.95 4.57
C GLU A 206 14.24 -13.26 5.13
N GLN A 207 13.36 -13.17 6.13
CA GLN A 207 12.73 -14.35 6.75
C GLN A 207 11.69 -15.02 5.83
N ALA A 208 11.23 -14.33 4.78
CA ALA A 208 10.31 -14.87 3.78
C ALA A 208 11.02 -15.52 2.57
N LEU A 209 12.35 -15.58 2.56
CA LEU A 209 13.08 -16.21 1.46
C LEU A 209 12.75 -17.71 1.35
N TRP A 210 12.69 -18.21 0.11
CA TRP A 210 12.40 -19.61 -0.19
C TRP A 210 13.28 -20.61 0.54
N LYS A 211 14.53 -20.26 0.86
CA LYS A 211 15.44 -21.10 1.65
C LYS A 211 14.87 -21.47 3.03
N HIS A 212 13.96 -20.65 3.58
CA HIS A 212 13.26 -20.91 4.84
C HIS A 212 11.93 -21.65 4.62
N PHE A 213 11.22 -21.38 3.52
CA PHE A 213 9.88 -21.94 3.28
C PHE A 213 9.88 -23.32 2.62
N ILE A 214 10.95 -23.68 1.90
CA ILE A 214 11.03 -24.94 1.17
C ILE A 214 10.91 -26.18 2.09
N GLN A 215 11.27 -26.04 3.37
CA GLN A 215 11.14 -27.13 4.35
C GLN A 215 9.69 -27.66 4.48
N TYR A 216 8.69 -26.78 4.39
CA TYR A 216 7.28 -27.18 4.49
C TYR A 216 6.82 -27.97 3.26
N TYR A 217 7.43 -27.71 2.09
CA TYR A 217 7.19 -28.51 0.89
C TYR A 217 7.80 -29.90 1.02
N TYR A 218 9.02 -30.01 1.55
CA TYR A 218 9.65 -31.30 1.80
C TYR A 218 8.85 -32.13 2.82
N GLU A 219 8.33 -31.52 3.88
CA GLU A 219 7.44 -32.18 4.83
C GLU A 219 6.15 -32.67 4.16
N ALA A 220 5.51 -31.84 3.34
CA ALA A 220 4.31 -32.23 2.60
C ALA A 220 4.58 -33.41 1.64
N TYR A 221 5.73 -33.42 0.95
CA TYR A 221 6.13 -34.55 0.11
C TYR A 221 6.40 -35.83 0.91
N ASP A 222 7.08 -35.74 2.06
CA ASP A 222 7.31 -36.90 2.93
C ASP A 222 5.98 -37.49 3.42
N ILE A 223 5.04 -36.65 3.87
CA ILE A 223 3.68 -37.08 4.27
C ILE A 223 2.98 -37.79 3.11
N ALA A 224 3.02 -37.22 1.90
CA ALA A 224 2.37 -37.80 0.72
C ALA A 224 2.96 -39.17 0.35
N LEU A 225 4.30 -39.29 0.37
CA LEU A 225 5.01 -40.55 0.06
C LEU A 225 4.72 -41.64 1.10
N ARG A 226 4.74 -41.32 2.39
CA ARG A 226 4.39 -42.27 3.46
C ARG A 226 2.96 -42.79 3.31
N ASN A 227 2.01 -41.91 2.99
CA ASN A 227 0.62 -42.32 2.78
C ASN A 227 0.44 -43.14 1.49
N ALA A 228 1.20 -42.85 0.43
CA ALA A 228 1.21 -43.67 -0.78
C ALA A 228 1.73 -45.09 -0.50
N MET A 229 2.83 -45.21 0.25
CA MET A 229 3.38 -46.51 0.64
C MET A 229 2.40 -47.34 1.47
N LYS A 230 1.69 -46.71 2.42
CA LYS A 230 0.63 -47.39 3.20
C LYS A 230 -0.49 -47.96 2.31
N ARG A 231 -0.92 -47.23 1.27
CA ARG A 231 -1.95 -47.69 0.32
C ARG A 231 -1.50 -48.83 -0.57
N GLN A 232 -0.18 -48.97 -0.81
CA GLN A 232 0.37 -50.10 -1.59
C GLN A 232 0.51 -51.37 -0.75
N LEU A 233 0.56 -51.25 0.57
CA LEU A 233 0.69 -52.36 1.52
C LEU A 233 -0.67 -52.86 2.04
N SER A 234 -1.76 -52.14 1.75
CA SER A 234 -3.16 -52.52 2.02
C SER A 234 -3.79 -53.15 0.79
#